data_AF-A0A814QGI8-F1
#
_entry.id   AF-A0A814QGI8-F1
#
_cell.length_a   1.000
_cell.length_b   1.000
_cell.length_c   1.000
_cell.angle_alpha   90.00
_cell.angle_beta   90.00
_cell.angle_gamma   90.00
#
_symmetry.space_group_name_H-M   'P 1'
#
loop_
_entity.id
_entity.type
_entity.pdbx_description
1 polymer ?
#
loop_
_entity_poly.entity_id
_entity_poly.type
_entity_poly.pdbx_seq_one_letter_code
_entity_poly.pdbx_strand_id
1 'polypeptide(L)'
;MLSIKKYYELLDDNNDNLLNIYQVVQNEYFTNKQLLHQWTLNEYSNATGYFSFRKIFAISIGFYSTLNYIFGFNMYTNNQLNIQRSIGNINPLYLKLQYDSNKQEENIYLTPNIDTFINCFGKMGPLTGTILATLTALAQPKHQIAEYLKIFYKEDIHIKQPKLTQKECVDLAEDIAHQLETKLNQFTNFDVSKTIVSQLVQKSTDINQLLRLNPLYYP
;
A
#
# COMPACT_ATOMS: atom_id res chain seq x y z
N MET A 1 11.89 -13.58 8.08
CA MET A 1 13.33 -13.25 8.26
C MET A 1 14.23 -14.16 7.43
N LEU A 2 14.04 -15.49 7.45
CA LEU A 2 14.81 -16.42 6.58
C LEU A 2 14.67 -16.12 5.08
N SER A 3 13.44 -15.88 4.59
CA SER A 3 13.19 -15.60 3.16
C SER A 3 13.88 -14.32 2.67
N ILE A 4 13.91 -13.26 3.48
CA ILE A 4 14.62 -12.02 3.16
C ILE A 4 16.14 -12.25 3.12
N LYS A 5 16.67 -12.99 4.10
CA LYS A 5 18.10 -13.32 4.12
C LYS A 5 18.48 -14.10 2.85
N LYS A 6 17.68 -15.10 2.49
CA LYS A 6 17.88 -15.89 1.28
C LYS A 6 17.75 -15.06 0.00
N TYR A 7 16.84 -14.09 -0.04
CA TYR A 7 16.70 -13.16 -1.15
C TYR A 7 17.98 -12.35 -1.39
N TYR A 8 18.59 -11.79 -0.33
CA TYR A 8 19.85 -11.05 -0.46
C TYR A 8 21.04 -11.96 -0.79
N GLU A 9 21.10 -13.17 -0.22
CA GLU A 9 22.12 -14.17 -0.62
C GLU A 9 22.04 -14.50 -2.12
N LEU A 10 20.82 -14.69 -2.65
CA LEU A 10 20.61 -15.00 -4.07
C LEU A 10 20.86 -13.81 -5.00
N LEU A 11 20.69 -12.58 -4.51
CA LEU A 11 21.04 -11.36 -5.24
C LEU A 11 22.57 -11.22 -5.40
N ASP A 12 23.32 -11.53 -4.35
CA ASP A 12 24.77 -11.45 -4.36
C ASP A 12 25.40 -12.54 -5.28
N ASP A 13 24.73 -13.68 -5.42
CA ASP A 13 25.21 -14.84 -6.20
C ASP A 13 24.82 -14.82 -7.70
N ASN A 14 23.69 -14.19 -8.09
CA ASN A 14 23.17 -14.21 -9.47
C ASN A 14 22.95 -12.80 -10.01
N ASN A 15 23.76 -12.39 -11.00
CA ASN A 15 23.88 -10.99 -11.35
C ASN A 15 22.68 -10.31 -12.05
N ASP A 16 21.63 -10.99 -12.56
CA ASP A 16 20.64 -10.25 -13.39
C ASP A 16 19.19 -10.77 -13.47
N ASN A 17 18.75 -11.80 -12.72
CA ASN A 17 17.36 -12.30 -12.86
C ASN A 17 16.53 -12.27 -11.58
N LEU A 18 16.06 -11.07 -11.22
CA LEU A 18 15.11 -10.82 -10.11
C LEU A 18 13.87 -11.71 -10.19
N LEU A 19 13.38 -12.03 -11.39
CA LEU A 19 12.23 -12.90 -11.57
C LEU A 19 12.51 -14.33 -11.09
N ASN A 20 13.69 -14.87 -11.43
CA ASN A 20 14.09 -16.20 -10.95
C ASN A 20 14.24 -16.22 -9.44
N ILE A 21 14.87 -15.20 -8.85
CA ILE A 21 15.03 -15.09 -7.39
C ILE A 21 13.66 -15.05 -6.70
N TYR A 22 12.75 -14.21 -7.18
CA TYR A 22 11.39 -14.13 -6.66
C TYR A 22 10.66 -15.47 -6.75
N GLN A 23 10.73 -16.17 -7.89
CA GLN A 23 10.09 -17.48 -8.06
C GLN A 23 10.69 -18.53 -7.12
N VAL A 24 12.01 -18.55 -6.93
CA VAL A 24 12.67 -19.47 -5.98
C VAL A 24 12.19 -19.20 -4.56
N VAL A 25 12.23 -17.94 -4.12
CA VAL A 25 11.79 -17.57 -2.76
C VAL A 25 10.30 -17.88 -2.57
N GLN A 26 9.46 -17.60 -3.56
CA GLN A 26 8.03 -17.87 -3.49
C GLN A 26 7.74 -19.38 -3.42
N ASN A 27 8.45 -20.19 -4.21
CA ASN A 27 8.27 -21.63 -4.22
C ASN A 27 8.84 -22.32 -2.96
N GLU A 28 9.94 -21.81 -2.38
CA GLU A 28 10.55 -22.39 -1.18
C GLU A 28 9.84 -21.99 0.11
N TYR A 29 9.51 -20.69 0.27
CA TYR A 29 9.03 -20.15 1.54
C TYR A 29 7.53 -19.84 1.56
N PHE A 30 6.91 -19.64 0.40
CA PHE A 30 5.50 -19.27 0.27
C PHE A 30 4.76 -20.25 -0.65
N THR A 31 4.94 -21.53 -0.40
CA THR A 31 4.34 -22.66 -1.14
C THR A 31 2.82 -22.57 -1.26
N ASN A 32 2.15 -21.95 -0.29
CA ASN A 32 0.71 -21.81 -0.28
C ASN A 32 0.25 -20.36 -0.45
N LYS A 33 -0.06 -19.99 -1.69
CA LYS A 33 -0.64 -18.67 -2.03
C LYS A 33 -2.00 -18.43 -1.37
N GLN A 34 -2.67 -19.45 -0.86
CA GLN A 34 -3.99 -19.37 -0.24
C GLN A 34 -3.94 -19.40 1.30
N LEU A 35 -2.79 -19.13 1.93
CA LEU A 35 -2.65 -19.19 3.39
C LEU A 35 -3.73 -18.39 4.13
N LEU A 36 -3.96 -17.12 3.75
CA LEU A 36 -4.96 -16.26 4.40
C LEU A 36 -6.39 -16.78 4.16
N HIS A 37 -6.65 -17.31 2.97
CA HIS A 37 -7.92 -17.94 2.65
C HIS A 37 -8.18 -19.19 3.49
N GLN A 38 -7.20 -20.07 3.62
CA GLN A 38 -7.33 -21.28 4.45
C GLN A 38 -7.44 -20.95 5.94
N TRP A 39 -6.66 -19.98 6.42
CA TRP A 39 -6.75 -19.51 7.81
C TRP A 39 -8.15 -18.95 8.12
N THR A 40 -8.71 -18.11 7.23
CA THR A 40 -10.06 -17.56 7.43
C THR A 40 -11.16 -18.64 7.37
N LEU A 41 -11.01 -19.65 6.51
CA LEU A 41 -11.96 -20.78 6.49
C LEU A 41 -11.94 -21.60 7.79
N ASN A 42 -10.77 -21.76 8.40
CA ASN A 42 -10.65 -22.47 9.68
C ASN A 42 -11.17 -21.63 10.86
N GLU A 43 -11.04 -20.30 10.79
CA GLU A 43 -11.47 -19.39 11.84
C GLU A 43 -13.00 -19.19 11.86
N TYR A 44 -13.63 -19.05 10.68
CA TYR A 44 -15.06 -18.75 10.58
C TYR A 44 -15.84 -19.96 10.06
N SER A 45 -16.57 -20.63 10.96
CA SER A 45 -17.45 -21.74 10.63
C SER A 45 -18.70 -21.33 9.82
N ASN A 46 -19.10 -20.05 9.90
CA ASN A 46 -20.26 -19.53 9.18
C ASN A 46 -19.85 -18.72 7.94
N ALA A 47 -20.52 -18.99 6.81
CA ALA A 47 -20.35 -18.27 5.55
C ALA A 47 -20.58 -16.75 5.69
N THR A 48 -21.55 -16.32 6.52
CA THR A 48 -21.81 -14.89 6.76
C THR A 48 -20.64 -14.21 7.45
N GLY A 49 -20.02 -14.88 8.43
CA GLY A 49 -18.85 -14.37 9.16
C GLY A 49 -17.65 -14.23 8.22
N TYR A 50 -17.36 -15.30 7.47
CA TYR A 50 -16.31 -15.30 6.45
C TYR A 50 -16.48 -14.18 5.42
N PHE A 51 -17.69 -14.03 4.86
CA PHE A 51 -17.97 -13.00 3.87
C PHE A 51 -17.82 -11.59 4.45
N SER A 52 -18.34 -11.36 5.65
CA SER A 52 -18.26 -10.06 6.32
C SER A 52 -16.82 -9.68 6.62
N PHE A 53 -16.03 -10.62 7.16
CA PHE A 53 -14.60 -10.43 7.41
C PHE A 53 -13.86 -10.07 6.11
N ARG A 54 -14.07 -10.85 5.04
CA ARG A 54 -13.41 -10.60 3.75
C ARG A 54 -13.78 -9.24 3.17
N LYS A 55 -15.05 -8.82 3.29
CA LYS A 55 -15.51 -7.51 2.84
C LYS A 55 -14.81 -6.38 3.57
N ILE A 56 -14.78 -6.42 4.91
CA ILE A 56 -14.12 -5.38 5.71
C ILE A 56 -12.62 -5.36 5.43
N PHE A 57 -11.99 -6.54 5.35
CA PHE A 57 -10.57 -6.65 5.03
C PHE A 57 -10.23 -5.97 3.68
N ALA A 58 -11.03 -6.20 2.64
CA ALA A 58 -10.85 -5.57 1.33
C ALA A 58 -11.00 -4.04 1.38
N ILE A 59 -11.95 -3.53 2.18
CA ILE A 59 -12.13 -2.10 2.39
C ILE A 59 -10.91 -1.51 3.13
N SER A 60 -10.50 -2.12 4.23
CA SER A 60 -9.38 -1.64 5.05
C SER A 60 -8.07 -1.64 4.25
N ILE A 61 -7.74 -2.71 3.53
CA ILE A 61 -6.51 -2.75 2.73
C ILE A 61 -6.56 -1.73 1.58
N GLY A 62 -7.71 -1.54 0.94
CA GLY A 62 -7.89 -0.53 -0.10
C GLY A 62 -7.66 0.88 0.43
N PHE A 63 -8.20 1.18 1.61
CA PHE A 63 -8.02 2.47 2.27
C PHE A 63 -6.54 2.74 2.59
N TYR A 64 -5.87 1.85 3.31
CA TYR A 64 -4.45 2.06 3.66
C TYR A 64 -3.53 2.03 2.44
N SER A 65 -3.85 1.24 1.42
CA SER A 65 -3.08 1.22 0.17
C SER A 65 -3.21 2.54 -0.57
N THR A 66 -4.40 3.15 -0.53
CA THR A 66 -4.63 4.49 -1.09
C THR A 66 -3.84 5.54 -0.32
N LEU A 67 -3.82 5.45 1.01
CA LEU A 67 -3.03 6.37 1.83
C LEU A 67 -1.52 6.23 1.58
N ASN A 68 -1.01 5.00 1.40
CA ASN A 68 0.36 4.80 0.98
C ASN A 68 0.62 5.37 -0.43
N TYR A 69 -0.29 5.13 -1.38
CA TYR A 69 -0.17 5.64 -2.74
C TYR A 69 -0.13 7.18 -2.81
N ILE A 70 -0.94 7.88 -2.00
CA ILE A 70 -0.97 9.35 -1.99
C ILE A 70 0.14 9.92 -1.11
N PHE A 71 0.26 9.47 0.14
CA PHE A 71 1.13 10.12 1.14
C PHE A 71 2.50 9.45 1.30
N GLY A 72 2.74 8.30 0.66
CA GLY A 72 3.99 7.54 0.82
C GLY A 72 4.20 7.00 2.22
N PHE A 73 3.13 6.62 2.91
CA PHE A 73 3.25 5.97 4.22
C PHE A 73 3.89 4.58 4.07
N ASN A 74 5.04 4.36 4.69
CA ASN A 74 5.60 3.01 4.76
C ASN A 74 4.87 2.19 5.84
N MET A 75 3.74 1.59 5.44
CA MET A 75 2.81 0.85 6.35
C MET A 75 2.99 -0.66 6.29
N TYR A 76 3.66 -1.15 5.24
CA TYR A 76 3.68 -2.56 4.86
C TYR A 76 4.97 -3.28 5.24
N THR A 77 5.88 -2.62 5.95
CA THR A 77 7.03 -3.29 6.55
C THR A 77 6.59 -4.39 7.51
N ASN A 78 7.35 -5.49 7.55
CA ASN A 78 7.06 -6.69 8.34
C ASN A 78 6.47 -6.44 9.75
N ASN A 79 5.49 -7.25 10.15
CA ASN A 79 4.84 -7.23 11.47
C ASN A 79 4.19 -5.90 11.86
N GLN A 80 4.01 -4.96 10.92
CA GLN A 80 3.38 -3.67 11.21
C GLN A 80 1.90 -3.64 10.87
N LEU A 81 1.30 -4.71 10.33
CA LEU A 81 -0.14 -4.80 10.11
C LEU A 81 -0.79 -5.71 11.14
N ASN A 82 -1.66 -5.14 11.97
CA ASN A 82 -2.51 -5.89 12.87
C ASN A 82 -3.86 -6.17 12.20
N ILE A 83 -4.30 -7.43 12.18
CA ILE A 83 -5.62 -7.82 11.67
C ILE A 83 -6.53 -8.10 12.85
N GLN A 84 -7.59 -7.31 13.00
CA GLN A 84 -8.59 -7.53 14.02
C GLN A 84 -9.44 -8.76 13.68
N ARG A 85 -9.16 -9.89 14.34
CA ARG A 85 -9.83 -11.19 14.11
C ARG A 85 -11.36 -11.18 14.25
N SER A 86 -11.98 -10.23 14.95
CA SER A 86 -13.45 -10.22 15.07
C SER A 86 -14.16 -9.60 13.87
N ILE A 87 -13.51 -8.65 13.17
CA ILE A 87 -14.18 -7.80 12.17
C ILE A 87 -13.45 -7.83 10.82
N GLY A 88 -12.14 -8.11 10.80
CA GLY A 88 -11.30 -8.07 9.61
C GLY A 88 -10.72 -6.71 9.29
N ASN A 89 -10.82 -5.75 10.20
CA ASN A 89 -10.16 -4.46 10.04
C ASN A 89 -8.64 -4.63 10.15
N ILE A 90 -7.90 -3.93 9.29
CA ILE A 90 -6.45 -3.85 9.32
C ILE A 90 -6.08 -2.57 10.08
N ASN A 91 -5.06 -2.64 10.92
CA ASN A 91 -4.52 -1.46 11.59
C ASN A 91 -2.99 -1.46 11.46
N PRO A 92 -2.41 -0.42 10.83
CA PRO A 92 -0.96 -0.24 10.83
C PRO A 92 -0.49 0.11 12.25
N LEU A 93 0.59 -0.50 12.70
CA LEU A 93 1.23 -0.20 14.00
C LEU A 93 2.10 1.06 13.91
N TYR A 94 2.68 1.32 12.74
CA TYR A 94 3.55 2.46 12.51
C TYR A 94 3.16 3.17 11.22
N LEU A 95 2.96 4.48 11.32
CA LEU A 95 2.74 5.37 10.18
C LEU A 95 3.98 6.26 10.04
N LYS A 96 4.90 5.88 9.16
CA LYS A 96 6.07 6.69 8.86
C LYS A 96 5.92 7.32 7.48
N LEU A 97 5.88 8.66 7.45
CA LEU A 97 5.94 9.44 6.23
C LEU A 97 7.30 9.25 5.55
N GLN A 98 7.28 8.89 4.26
CA GLN A 98 8.44 8.96 3.39
C GLN A 98 8.14 9.99 2.32
N TYR A 99 8.89 11.09 2.29
CA TYR A 99 8.71 12.18 1.32
C TYR A 99 9.76 12.19 0.21
N ASP A 100 10.60 11.14 0.12
CA ASP A 100 11.55 10.98 -0.99
C ASP A 100 10.77 10.64 -2.27
N SER A 101 10.56 11.65 -3.12
CA SER A 101 9.89 11.57 -4.42
C SER A 101 10.50 10.54 -5.37
N ASN A 102 11.78 10.18 -5.20
CA ASN A 102 12.48 9.20 -6.03
C ASN A 102 12.35 7.74 -5.58
N LYS A 103 11.71 7.47 -4.43
CA LYS A 103 11.62 6.11 -3.84
C LYS A 103 10.20 5.63 -3.58
N GLN A 104 9.20 6.47 -3.80
CA GLN A 104 7.81 6.06 -3.63
C GLN A 104 7.39 5.19 -4.81
N GLU A 105 7.37 3.88 -4.60
CA GLU A 105 6.75 2.97 -5.55
C GLU A 105 5.23 3.08 -5.41
N GLU A 106 4.62 3.72 -6.41
CA GLU A 106 3.21 4.11 -6.44
C GLU A 106 2.27 2.92 -6.70
N ASN A 107 2.28 1.93 -5.81
CA ASN A 107 1.50 0.71 -5.99
C ASN A 107 0.53 0.47 -4.83
N ILE A 108 -0.65 -0.06 -5.19
CA ILE A 108 -1.59 -0.62 -4.22
C ILE A 108 -0.97 -1.90 -3.65
N TYR A 109 -1.00 -2.06 -2.33
CA TYR A 109 -0.39 -3.22 -1.69
C TYR A 109 -1.31 -4.44 -1.83
N LEU A 110 -0.96 -5.30 -2.79
CA LEU A 110 -1.76 -6.47 -3.13
C LEU A 110 -0.85 -7.66 -3.44
N THR A 111 -0.32 -8.29 -2.39
CA THR A 111 0.47 -9.52 -2.53
C THR A 111 -0.39 -10.67 -3.05
N PRO A 112 0.18 -11.71 -3.69
CA PRO A 112 -0.56 -12.86 -4.19
C PRO A 112 -1.46 -13.53 -3.15
N ASN A 113 -1.09 -13.48 -1.87
CA ASN A 113 -1.89 -14.04 -0.79
C ASN A 113 -3.16 -13.22 -0.53
N ILE A 114 -3.00 -11.89 -0.52
CA ILE A 114 -4.13 -10.97 -0.38
C ILE A 114 -5.02 -11.01 -1.62
N ASP A 115 -4.42 -11.07 -2.80
CA ASP A 115 -5.14 -11.12 -4.08
C ASP A 115 -6.06 -12.35 -4.18
N THR A 116 -5.52 -13.52 -3.85
CA THR A 116 -6.28 -14.77 -3.86
C THR A 116 -7.38 -14.78 -2.80
N PHE A 117 -7.12 -14.22 -1.62
CA PHE A 117 -8.12 -14.13 -0.54
C PHE A 117 -9.28 -13.20 -0.90
N ILE A 118 -8.97 -11.99 -1.37
CA ILE A 118 -9.98 -10.97 -1.75
C ILE A 118 -10.76 -11.42 -2.97
N ASN A 119 -10.10 -12.12 -3.90
CA ASN A 119 -10.61 -12.61 -5.18
C ASN A 119 -11.06 -11.51 -6.15
N CYS A 120 -11.47 -11.92 -7.36
CA CYS A 120 -11.91 -11.00 -8.41
C CYS A 120 -13.11 -10.12 -7.99
N PHE A 121 -14.07 -10.69 -7.25
CA PHE A 121 -15.24 -9.96 -6.75
C PHE A 121 -14.84 -8.90 -5.73
N GLY A 122 -13.94 -9.24 -4.79
CA GLY A 122 -13.44 -8.28 -3.82
C GLY A 122 -12.61 -7.17 -4.45
N LYS A 123 -11.81 -7.50 -5.48
CA LYS A 123 -11.02 -6.53 -6.25
C LYS A 123 -11.91 -5.53 -6.98
N MET A 124 -12.81 -6.01 -7.84
CA MET A 124 -13.64 -5.15 -8.68
C MET A 124 -14.73 -4.41 -7.90
N GLY A 125 -15.14 -4.95 -6.74
CA GLY A 125 -16.16 -4.36 -5.88
C GLY A 125 -15.56 -3.52 -4.76
N PRO A 126 -15.49 -4.05 -3.51
CA PRO A 126 -15.14 -3.28 -2.33
C PRO A 126 -13.77 -2.61 -2.41
N LEU A 127 -12.73 -3.27 -2.92
CA LEU A 127 -11.38 -2.70 -2.99
C LEU A 127 -11.34 -1.47 -3.90
N THR A 128 -11.68 -1.64 -5.18
CA THR A 128 -11.73 -0.55 -6.17
C THR A 128 -12.69 0.56 -5.76
N GLY A 129 -13.86 0.20 -5.22
CA GLY A 129 -14.84 1.17 -4.72
C GLY A 129 -14.30 2.03 -3.59
N THR A 130 -13.59 1.43 -2.62
CA THR A 130 -12.97 2.17 -1.51
C THR A 130 -11.83 3.06 -1.98
N ILE A 131 -10.96 2.58 -2.87
CA ILE A 131 -9.87 3.38 -3.43
C ILE A 131 -10.45 4.61 -4.15
N LEU A 132 -11.42 4.38 -5.03
CA LEU A 132 -12.08 5.44 -5.79
C LEU A 132 -12.77 6.46 -4.87
N ALA A 133 -13.56 6.00 -3.91
CA ALA A 133 -14.25 6.87 -2.95
C ALA A 133 -13.25 7.69 -2.11
N THR A 134 -12.14 7.08 -1.68
CA THR A 134 -11.11 7.76 -0.89
C THR A 134 -10.39 8.83 -1.71
N LEU A 135 -9.93 8.50 -2.92
CA LEU A 135 -9.23 9.45 -3.79
C LEU A 135 -10.12 10.62 -4.21
N THR A 136 -11.35 10.33 -4.63
CA THR A 136 -12.30 11.37 -5.03
C THR A 136 -12.73 12.24 -3.86
N ALA A 137 -12.85 11.68 -2.64
CA ALA A 137 -13.10 12.47 -1.44
C ALA A 137 -11.91 13.38 -1.11
N LEU A 138 -10.67 12.87 -1.16
CA LEU A 138 -9.47 13.67 -0.90
C LEU A 138 -9.23 14.75 -1.97
N ALA A 139 -9.66 14.52 -3.21
CA ALA A 139 -9.54 15.50 -4.29
C ALA A 139 -10.56 16.65 -4.20
N GLN A 140 -11.54 16.60 -3.29
CA GLN A 140 -12.53 17.69 -3.21
C GLN A 140 -11.87 18.97 -2.65
N PRO A 141 -12.02 20.11 -3.34
CA PRO A 141 -11.33 21.36 -2.98
C PRO A 141 -11.75 21.92 -1.60
N LYS A 142 -12.92 21.51 -1.08
CA LYS A 142 -13.41 21.92 0.23
C LYS A 142 -12.52 21.45 1.39
N HIS A 143 -11.78 20.36 1.22
CA HIS A 143 -11.05 19.74 2.31
C HIS A 143 -9.67 20.35 2.56
N GLN A 144 -9.15 21.20 1.66
CA GLN A 144 -7.86 21.91 1.82
C GLN A 144 -6.73 21.01 2.37
N ILE A 145 -6.69 19.76 1.92
CA ILE A 145 -5.82 18.72 2.48
C ILE A 145 -4.34 19.09 2.36
N ALA A 146 -3.96 19.75 1.27
CA ALA A 146 -2.61 20.26 1.08
C ALA A 146 -2.17 21.20 2.23
N GLU A 147 -3.04 22.11 2.68
CA GLU A 147 -2.73 23.06 3.75
C GLU A 147 -2.51 22.37 5.09
N TYR A 148 -3.35 21.38 5.43
CA TYR A 148 -3.15 20.59 6.64
C TYR A 148 -1.83 19.81 6.58
N LEU A 149 -1.52 19.23 5.43
CA LEU A 149 -0.32 18.42 5.25
C LEU A 149 0.97 19.24 5.30
N LYS A 150 0.97 20.49 4.81
CA LYS A 150 2.12 21.40 4.95
C LYS A 150 2.58 21.50 6.42
N ILE A 151 1.63 21.63 7.34
CA ILE A 151 1.92 21.72 8.77
C ILE A 151 2.56 20.42 9.27
N PHE A 152 1.98 19.26 8.92
CA PHE A 152 2.52 17.96 9.35
C PHE A 152 3.89 17.64 8.75
N TYR A 153 4.10 17.91 7.46
CA TYR A 153 5.38 17.68 6.80
C TYR A 153 6.47 18.60 7.35
N LYS A 154 6.16 19.87 7.60
CA LYS A 154 7.10 20.82 8.19
C LYS A 154 7.62 20.32 9.55
N GLU A 155 6.73 19.83 10.41
CA GLU A 155 7.12 19.26 11.72
C GLU A 155 7.93 17.95 11.56
N ASP A 156 7.50 17.03 10.69
CA ASP A 156 8.19 15.76 10.46
C ASP A 156 9.61 15.95 9.87
N ILE A 157 9.77 16.89 8.93
CA ILE A 157 11.08 17.27 8.36
C ILE A 157 11.97 17.86 9.44
N HIS A 158 11.45 18.76 10.27
CA HIS A 158 12.21 19.37 11.36
C HIS A 158 12.74 18.32 12.36
N ILE A 159 11.90 17.34 12.72
CA ILE A 159 12.29 16.23 13.62
C ILE A 159 13.36 15.33 12.97
N LYS A 160 13.21 14.99 11.69
CA LYS A 160 14.12 14.07 10.98
C LYS A 160 15.44 14.71 10.57
N GLN A 161 15.41 16.00 10.27
CA GLN A 161 16.55 16.75 9.73
C GLN A 161 16.77 18.03 10.56
N PRO A 162 17.25 17.90 11.81
CA PRO A 162 17.43 19.04 12.72
C PRO A 162 18.52 20.04 12.26
N LYS A 163 19.26 19.70 11.20
CA LYS A 163 20.27 20.56 10.58
C LYS A 163 19.68 21.61 9.64
N LEU A 164 18.45 21.40 9.16
CA LEU A 164 17.77 22.36 8.29
C LEU A 164 17.26 23.55 9.11
N THR A 165 17.33 24.73 8.50
CA THR A 165 16.71 25.93 9.05
C THR A 165 15.19 25.82 8.95
N GLN A 166 14.48 26.57 9.81
CA GLN A 166 13.02 26.58 9.81
C GLN A 166 12.44 26.99 8.44
N LYS A 167 13.12 27.87 7.71
CA LYS A 167 12.70 28.30 6.38
C LYS A 167 12.82 27.17 5.35
N GLU A 168 13.95 26.46 5.32
CA GLU A 168 14.15 25.32 4.42
C GLU A 168 13.13 24.19 4.67
N CYS A 169 12.76 23.95 5.94
CA CYS A 169 11.70 23.00 6.27
C CYS A 169 10.33 23.40 5.71
N VAL A 170 10.02 24.70 5.71
CA VAL A 170 8.75 25.22 5.15
C VAL A 170 8.77 25.10 3.64
N ASP A 171 9.85 25.53 2.98
CA ASP A 171 9.98 25.48 1.52
C ASP A 171 9.82 24.02 1.00
N LEU A 172 10.48 23.05 1.64
CA LEU A 172 10.34 21.64 1.31
C LEU A 172 8.92 21.10 1.55
N ALA A 173 8.28 21.50 2.66
CA ALA A 173 6.92 21.07 2.96
C ALA A 173 5.89 21.64 1.95
N GLU A 174 6.11 22.86 1.47
CA GLU A 174 5.30 23.47 0.41
C GLU A 174 5.46 22.74 -0.92
N ASP A 175 6.70 22.40 -1.31
CA ASP A 175 6.98 21.63 -2.52
C ASP A 175 6.29 20.25 -2.49
N ILE A 176 6.39 19.53 -1.37
CA ILE A 176 5.71 18.24 -1.18
C ILE A 176 4.19 18.41 -1.28
N ALA A 177 3.63 19.41 -0.58
CA ALA A 177 2.19 19.65 -0.59
C ALA A 177 1.68 20.00 -2.01
N HIS A 178 2.44 20.77 -2.78
CA HIS A 178 2.10 21.10 -4.16
C HIS A 178 2.15 19.85 -5.08
N GLN A 179 3.14 18.96 -4.90
CA GLN A 179 3.19 17.68 -5.62
C GLN A 179 1.98 16.79 -5.29
N LEU A 180 1.58 16.75 -4.02
CA LEU A 180 0.39 16.01 -3.59
C LEU A 180 -0.90 16.60 -4.15
N GLU A 181 -1.01 17.92 -4.18
CA GLU A 181 -2.17 18.61 -4.73
C GLU A 181 -2.29 18.35 -6.25
N THR A 182 -1.19 18.45 -6.99
CA THR A 182 -1.17 18.12 -8.42
C THR A 182 -1.55 16.65 -8.69
N LYS A 183 -1.09 15.72 -7.85
CA LYS A 183 -1.48 14.31 -7.91
C LYS A 183 -2.96 14.10 -7.59
N LEU A 184 -3.49 14.75 -6.56
CA LEU A 184 -4.91 14.66 -6.17
C LEU A 184 -5.84 15.29 -7.22
N ASN A 185 -5.40 16.35 -7.88
CA ASN A 185 -6.18 17.03 -8.91
C ASN A 185 -6.50 16.13 -10.12
N GLN A 186 -5.69 15.09 -10.36
CA GLN A 186 -5.95 14.06 -11.38
C GLN A 186 -7.26 13.29 -11.10
N PHE A 187 -7.71 13.25 -9.84
CA PHE A 187 -8.87 12.48 -9.40
C PHE A 187 -10.17 13.29 -9.29
N THR A 188 -10.16 14.55 -9.73
CA THR A 188 -11.34 15.43 -9.71
C THR A 188 -12.42 14.99 -10.70
N ASN A 189 -12.03 14.46 -11.86
CA ASN A 189 -12.95 13.91 -12.84
C ASN A 189 -13.22 12.42 -12.56
N PHE A 190 -14.47 12.08 -12.27
CA PHE A 190 -14.88 10.74 -11.87
C PHE A 190 -14.57 9.65 -12.91
N ASP A 191 -14.79 9.92 -14.20
CA ASP A 191 -14.58 8.91 -15.27
C ASP A 191 -13.09 8.61 -15.46
N VAL A 192 -12.26 9.65 -15.34
CA VAL A 192 -10.80 9.53 -15.34
C VAL A 192 -10.33 8.76 -14.11
N SER A 193 -10.82 9.11 -12.92
CA SER A 193 -10.50 8.43 -11.66
C SER A 193 -10.79 6.94 -11.73
N LYS A 194 -11.96 6.55 -12.25
CA LYS A 194 -12.34 5.14 -12.40
C LYS A 194 -11.34 4.37 -13.28
N THR A 195 -10.90 4.98 -14.37
CA THR A 195 -9.94 4.38 -15.30
C THR A 195 -8.56 4.22 -14.65
N ILE A 196 -8.07 5.28 -13.98
CA ILE A 196 -6.78 5.26 -13.27
C ILE A 196 -6.80 4.20 -12.17
N VAL A 197 -7.84 4.17 -11.33
CA VAL A 197 -7.93 3.20 -10.23
C VAL A 197 -7.98 1.77 -10.76
N SER A 198 -8.73 1.50 -11.83
CA SER A 198 -8.74 0.18 -12.46
C SER A 198 -7.35 -0.23 -12.95
N GLN A 199 -6.60 0.69 -13.56
CA GLN A 199 -5.23 0.43 -14.00
C GLN A 199 -4.28 0.20 -12.82
N LEU A 200 -4.42 0.95 -11.72
CA LEU A 200 -3.61 0.77 -10.52
C LEU A 200 -3.82 -0.60 -9.88
N VAL A 201 -5.07 -1.06 -9.78
CA VAL A 201 -5.40 -2.38 -9.22
C VAL A 201 -4.91 -3.52 -10.13
N GLN A 202 -4.94 -3.33 -11.46
CA GLN A 202 -4.36 -4.30 -12.39
C GLN A 202 -2.84 -4.36 -12.26
N LYS A 203 -2.18 -3.19 -12.26
CA LYS A 203 -0.73 -3.08 -12.08
C LYS A 203 -0.25 -3.69 -10.77
N SER A 204 -1.02 -3.57 -9.68
CA SER A 204 -0.62 -4.15 -8.38
C SER A 204 -0.56 -5.68 -8.37
N THR A 205 -1.21 -6.35 -9.34
CA THR A 205 -1.11 -7.81 -9.49
C THR A 205 -0.01 -8.26 -10.45
N ASP A 206 0.63 -7.33 -11.17
CA ASP A 206 1.66 -7.66 -12.14
C ASP A 206 2.96 -8.06 -11.44
N ILE A 207 3.52 -9.20 -11.83
CA ILE A 207 4.78 -9.72 -11.27
C ILE A 207 5.89 -8.68 -11.40
N ASN A 208 5.98 -7.98 -12.53
CA ASN A 208 7.00 -6.96 -12.76
C ASN A 208 6.92 -5.78 -11.78
N GLN A 209 5.74 -5.46 -11.26
CA GLN A 209 5.58 -4.42 -10.23
C GLN A 209 5.91 -4.98 -8.85
N LEU A 210 5.51 -6.22 -8.55
CA LEU A 210 5.87 -6.91 -7.32
C LEU A 210 7.39 -7.07 -7.16
N LEU A 211 8.13 -7.25 -8.27
CA LEU A 211 9.59 -7.33 -8.28
C LEU A 211 10.28 -6.01 -7.92
N ARG A 212 9.61 -4.86 -8.12
CA ARG A 212 10.14 -3.55 -7.75
C ARG A 212 9.98 -3.29 -6.25
N LEU A 213 8.90 -3.83 -5.67
CA LEU A 213 8.60 -3.69 -4.24
C LEU A 213 9.80 -4.06 -3.38
N ASN A 214 9.99 -3.26 -2.33
CA ASN A 214 10.98 -3.53 -1.31
C ASN A 214 10.77 -4.96 -0.75
N PRO A 215 11.80 -5.83 -0.74
CA PRO A 215 11.69 -7.19 -0.22
C PRO A 215 11.18 -7.27 1.23
N LEU A 216 11.33 -6.19 2.02
CA LEU A 216 10.79 -6.07 3.38
C LEU A 216 9.26 -6.08 3.44
N TYR A 217 8.59 -5.84 2.31
CA TYR A 217 7.14 -5.88 2.16
C TYR A 217 6.61 -7.29 1.90
N TYR A 218 7.49 -8.29 1.70
CA TYR A 218 7.12 -9.66 1.35
C TYR A 218 6.11 -9.72 0.19
N PRO A 219 6.49 -9.22 -0.99
CA PRO A 219 5.63 -9.20 -2.17
C PRO A 219 5.11 -10.59 -2.57
#